data_AF-A0A7J4Q082-F1
#
_entry.id   AF-A0A7J4Q082-F1
#
_cell.length_a   1.000
_cell.length_b   1.000
_cell.length_c   1.000
_cell.angle_alpha   90.00
_cell.angle_beta   90.00
_cell.angle_gamma   90.00
#
_symmetry.space_group_name_H-M   'P 1'
#
loop_
_entity.id
_entity.type
_entity.pdbx_description
1 polymer ?
#
loop_
_entity_poly.entity_id
_entity_poly.type
_entity_poly.pdbx_seq_one_letter_code
_entity_poly.pdbx_strand_id
1 'polypeptide(L)'
;MRSVKVNCRNASTSMRVVQRILHLLDPGHPDRGLSMGELLLSLRRLLRREASHLIVVLDEVDHMLRRSGDDLLYQLLRIDEDQEGKGTMSLILISQEQVLDVLETAVISRMGASNHIKLQPYSVEGLEAIALQRAELGLVPGTWTPEIIRLIAEKAGLTGDARRAIELLNAAVERCEFRQDGHNEPYIIVEDIHEPSNASIATSGSNLEAIDDLNTHAMLVLLAMCRRLTNQETMTTGDVEQLYAVVCEEYDVKMKSHTTVWKYLKDFETRQLTVSRVATIGGGRGRTTHLSMPHFLPKDLASRLEMLLKKQFR
;
A
#
# COMPACT_ATOMS: atom_id res chain seq x y z
N MET A 1 -20.30 9.91 26.37
CA MET A 1 -19.41 8.84 25.88
C MET A 1 -18.05 9.47 25.61
N ARG A 2 -16.98 8.90 26.14
CA ARG A 2 -15.60 9.36 25.90
C ARG A 2 -14.82 8.26 25.20
N SER A 3 -13.79 8.64 24.45
CA SER A 3 -12.88 7.69 23.83
C SER A 3 -11.43 8.09 24.06
N VAL A 4 -10.58 7.11 24.31
CA VAL A 4 -9.13 7.29 24.39
C VAL A 4 -8.45 6.34 23.42
N LYS A 5 -7.42 6.82 22.73
CA LYS A 5 -6.57 6.01 21.85
C LYS A 5 -5.17 5.94 22.43
N VAL A 6 -4.65 4.72 22.58
CA VAL A 6 -3.28 4.46 23.01
C VAL A 6 -2.59 3.61 21.96
N ASN A 7 -1.44 4.08 21.47
CA ASN A 7 -0.55 3.29 20.65
C ASN A 7 0.37 2.45 21.57
N CYS A 8 0.20 1.13 21.50
CA CYS A 8 0.90 0.15 22.33
C CYS A 8 2.37 -0.05 21.91
N ARG A 9 2.80 0.42 20.73
CA ARG A 9 4.22 0.45 20.37
C ARG A 9 4.99 1.48 21.19
N ASN A 10 4.40 2.65 21.43
CA ASN A 10 4.96 3.66 22.32
C ASN A 10 4.80 3.28 23.80
N ALA A 11 3.67 2.66 24.14
CA ALA A 11 3.35 2.17 25.49
C ALA A 11 3.43 0.64 25.57
N SER A 12 4.64 0.09 25.42
CA SER A 12 4.84 -1.35 25.23
C SER A 12 4.62 -2.25 26.46
N THR A 13 4.15 -1.73 27.59
CA THR A 13 3.91 -2.52 28.82
C THR A 13 2.54 -2.19 29.38
N SER A 14 1.90 -3.18 30.02
CA SER A 14 0.55 -3.02 30.59
C SER A 14 0.42 -1.79 31.50
N MET A 15 1.42 -1.56 32.35
CA MET A 15 1.45 -0.38 33.23
C MET A 15 1.49 0.93 32.45
N ARG A 16 2.33 1.03 31.40
CA ARG A 16 2.41 2.24 30.56
C ARG A 16 1.12 2.50 29.80
N VAL A 17 0.43 1.46 29.34
CA VAL A 17 -0.87 1.59 28.68
C VAL A 17 -1.88 2.22 29.63
N VAL A 18 -2.02 1.70 30.86
CA VAL A 18 -2.98 2.25 31.84
C VAL A 18 -2.58 3.67 32.28
N GLN A 19 -1.30 3.94 32.51
CA GLN A 19 -0.82 5.30 32.77
C GLN A 19 -1.18 6.26 31.65
N ARG A 20 -1.03 5.84 30.38
CA ARG A 20 -1.39 6.68 29.24
C ARG A 20 -2.89 6.92 29.13
N ILE A 21 -3.71 5.91 29.39
CA ILE A 21 -5.17 6.04 29.49
C ILE A 21 -5.52 7.08 30.57
N LEU A 22 -4.94 6.95 31.76
CA LEU A 22 -5.19 7.86 32.88
C LEU A 22 -4.78 9.29 32.57
N HIS A 23 -3.59 9.54 32.02
CA HIS A 23 -3.17 10.90 31.66
C HIS A 23 -4.04 11.54 30.57
N LEU A 24 -4.59 10.74 29.65
CA LEU A 24 -5.52 11.25 28.64
C LEU A 24 -6.90 11.61 29.23
N LEU A 25 -7.30 10.96 30.32
CA LEU A 25 -8.57 11.22 31.01
C LEU A 25 -8.44 12.29 32.11
N ASP A 26 -7.31 12.31 32.80
CA ASP A 26 -6.99 13.20 33.92
C ASP A 26 -5.50 13.58 33.85
N PRO A 27 -5.15 14.71 33.20
CA PRO A 27 -3.76 15.15 33.08
C PRO A 27 -3.07 15.47 34.41
N GLY A 28 -3.82 15.66 35.50
CA GLY A 28 -3.28 15.89 36.83
C GLY A 28 -2.94 14.61 37.60
N HIS A 29 -3.19 13.44 37.01
CA HIS A 29 -2.89 12.16 37.63
C HIS A 29 -1.36 11.97 37.78
N PRO A 30 -0.87 11.41 38.91
CA PRO A 30 0.57 11.20 39.11
C PRO A 30 1.22 10.28 38.07
N ASP A 31 2.39 10.68 37.57
CA ASP A 31 3.18 9.92 36.59
C ASP A 31 3.87 8.67 37.17
N ARG A 32 4.18 8.67 38.48
CA ARG A 32 5.06 7.69 39.13
C ARG A 32 4.62 7.37 40.54
N GLY A 33 5.13 6.25 41.06
CA GLY A 33 4.91 5.82 42.44
C GLY A 33 3.64 5.00 42.65
N LEU A 34 2.92 4.65 41.59
CA LEU A 34 1.70 3.84 41.66
C LEU A 34 1.95 2.46 41.06
N SER A 35 1.49 1.44 41.77
CA SER A 35 1.38 0.07 41.31
C SER A 35 0.28 -0.10 40.27
N MET A 36 0.29 -1.22 39.55
CA MET A 36 -0.74 -1.53 38.56
C MET A 36 -2.15 -1.54 39.15
N GLY A 37 -2.31 -2.09 40.35
CA GLY A 37 -3.60 -2.13 41.05
C GLY A 37 -4.11 -0.73 41.41
N GLU A 38 -3.22 0.17 41.85
CA GLU A 38 -3.60 1.56 42.16
C GLU A 38 -3.99 2.36 40.91
N LEU A 39 -3.32 2.09 39.78
CA LEU A 39 -3.67 2.69 38.49
C LEU A 39 -5.07 2.23 38.03
N LEU A 40 -5.34 0.93 38.07
CA LEU A 40 -6.66 0.39 37.73
C LEU A 40 -7.76 0.89 38.67
N LEU A 41 -7.45 1.02 39.97
CA LEU A 41 -8.39 1.60 40.94
C LEU A 41 -8.67 3.08 40.64
N SER A 42 -7.66 3.83 40.24
CA SER A 42 -7.81 5.24 39.82
C SER A 42 -8.68 5.34 38.56
N LEU A 43 -8.46 4.46 37.58
CA LEU A 43 -9.28 4.39 36.37
C LEU A 43 -10.74 4.05 36.71
N ARG A 44 -10.96 3.07 37.59
CA ARG A 44 -12.28 2.69 38.09
C ARG A 44 -12.99 3.85 38.80
N ARG A 45 -12.27 4.64 39.62
CA ARG A 45 -12.83 5.83 40.28
C ARG A 45 -13.23 6.91 39.28
N LEU A 46 -12.43 7.14 38.24
CA LEU A 46 -12.73 8.11 37.19
C LEU A 46 -14.00 7.71 36.42
N LEU A 47 -14.09 6.46 35.97
CA LEU A 47 -15.27 5.91 35.29
C LEU A 47 -16.54 6.10 36.13
N ARG A 48 -16.45 5.84 37.45
CA ARG A 48 -17.57 5.98 38.38
C ARG A 48 -17.97 7.44 38.60
N ARG A 49 -16.99 8.33 38.82
CA ARG A 49 -17.23 9.76 39.09
C ARG A 49 -18.01 10.41 37.95
N GLU A 50 -17.71 10.03 36.73
CA GLU A 50 -18.30 10.63 35.53
C GLU A 50 -19.58 9.93 35.06
N ALA A 51 -19.91 8.76 35.62
CA ALA A 51 -21.02 7.90 35.19
C ALA A 51 -21.11 7.74 33.66
N SER A 52 -19.95 7.69 33.00
CA SER A 52 -19.84 7.75 31.55
C SER A 52 -19.34 6.42 30.98
N HIS A 53 -19.71 6.14 29.72
CA HIS A 53 -19.15 5.03 28.96
C HIS A 53 -17.83 5.44 28.30
N LEU A 54 -16.77 4.66 28.53
CA LEU A 54 -15.44 4.86 27.97
C LEU A 54 -15.13 3.83 26.88
N ILE A 55 -14.73 4.30 25.71
CA ILE A 55 -14.15 3.45 24.66
C ILE A 55 -12.63 3.59 24.71
N VAL A 56 -11.92 2.48 24.89
CA VAL A 56 -10.46 2.43 24.84
C VAL A 56 -10.03 1.75 23.54
N VAL A 57 -9.33 2.48 22.69
CA VAL A 57 -8.71 1.96 21.47
C VAL A 57 -7.24 1.66 21.76
N LEU A 58 -6.87 0.38 21.70
CA LEU A 58 -5.49 -0.09 21.82
C LEU A 58 -4.95 -0.40 20.42
N ASP A 59 -4.12 0.51 19.91
CA ASP A 59 -3.53 0.44 18.58
C ASP A 59 -2.17 -0.29 18.62
N GLU A 60 -1.88 -1.14 17.62
CA GLU A 60 -0.72 -2.04 17.59
C GLU A 60 -0.58 -2.89 18.87
N VAL A 61 -1.69 -3.50 19.33
CA VAL A 61 -1.78 -4.20 20.62
C VAL A 61 -0.83 -5.41 20.72
N ASP A 62 -0.47 -6.02 19.59
CA ASP A 62 0.45 -7.16 19.50
C ASP A 62 1.81 -6.87 20.13
N HIS A 63 2.28 -5.62 20.11
CA HIS A 63 3.50 -5.22 20.78
C HIS A 63 3.42 -5.32 22.31
N MET A 64 2.25 -4.99 22.88
CA MET A 64 2.02 -5.08 24.32
C MET A 64 1.81 -6.55 24.74
N LEU A 65 1.02 -7.31 23.97
CA LEU A 65 0.79 -8.73 24.21
C LEU A 65 2.10 -9.54 24.23
N ARG A 66 3.01 -9.30 23.29
CA ARG A 66 4.32 -9.97 23.25
C ARG A 66 5.21 -9.71 24.47
N ARG A 67 5.05 -8.56 25.14
CA ARG A 67 5.89 -8.16 26.28
C ARG A 67 5.27 -8.43 27.64
N SER A 68 3.94 -8.33 27.75
CA SER A 68 3.24 -8.33 29.03
C SER A 68 2.04 -9.29 29.10
N GLY A 69 1.81 -10.09 28.06
CA GLY A 69 0.65 -10.99 28.00
C GLY A 69 -0.67 -10.24 27.88
N ASP A 70 -1.77 -10.94 28.13
CA ASP A 70 -3.14 -10.45 28.02
C ASP A 70 -3.81 -10.15 29.37
N ASP A 71 -3.09 -10.27 30.49
CA ASP A 71 -3.55 -9.95 31.85
C ASP A 71 -4.25 -8.57 31.93
N LEU A 72 -3.70 -7.57 31.23
CA LEU A 72 -4.30 -6.24 31.18
C LEU A 72 -5.67 -6.26 30.51
N LEU A 73 -5.81 -6.98 29.40
CA LEU A 73 -7.09 -7.07 28.70
C LEU A 73 -8.14 -7.72 29.58
N TYR A 74 -7.78 -8.78 30.30
CA TYR A 74 -8.65 -9.41 31.28
C TYR A 74 -9.10 -8.43 32.37
N GLN A 75 -8.15 -7.71 32.99
CA GLN A 75 -8.41 -6.72 34.04
C GLN A 75 -9.29 -5.55 33.55
N LEU A 76 -9.05 -5.06 32.33
CA LEU A 76 -9.82 -3.98 31.74
C LEU A 76 -11.23 -4.45 31.39
N LEU A 77 -11.40 -5.58 30.71
CA LEU A 77 -12.72 -6.09 30.33
C LEU A 77 -13.62 -6.31 31.56
N ARG A 78 -13.03 -6.61 32.71
CA ARG A 78 -13.75 -6.88 33.97
C ARG A 78 -13.77 -5.72 34.95
N ILE A 79 -13.34 -4.52 34.55
CA ILE A 79 -13.26 -3.36 35.44
C ILE A 79 -14.62 -2.96 36.05
N ASP A 80 -15.71 -3.41 35.43
CA ASP A 80 -17.10 -3.12 35.77
C ASP A 80 -17.89 -4.32 36.37
N GLU A 81 -17.31 -5.54 36.47
CA GLU A 81 -18.03 -6.76 36.90
C GLU A 81 -18.69 -6.67 38.29
N ASP A 82 -18.18 -5.83 39.20
CA ASP A 82 -18.73 -5.68 40.56
C ASP A 82 -19.68 -4.48 40.72
N GLN A 83 -20.17 -3.87 39.62
CA GLN A 83 -20.83 -2.57 39.72
C GLN A 83 -22.23 -2.54 39.11
N GLU A 84 -23.21 -2.13 39.94
CA GLU A 84 -24.60 -1.85 39.58
C GLU A 84 -24.71 -0.62 38.64
N GLY A 85 -24.22 -0.75 37.40
CA GLY A 85 -24.59 0.10 36.25
C GLY A 85 -24.00 1.52 36.20
N LYS A 86 -23.01 1.88 37.02
CA LYS A 86 -22.38 3.22 36.98
C LYS A 86 -20.96 3.19 36.41
N GLY A 87 -20.82 3.65 35.17
CA GLY A 87 -19.57 3.73 34.43
C GLY A 87 -19.20 2.39 33.80
N THR A 88 -19.15 2.32 32.47
CA THR A 88 -18.87 1.09 31.70
C THR A 88 -17.74 1.34 30.71
N MET A 89 -17.12 0.26 30.23
CA MET A 89 -15.99 0.36 29.31
C MET A 89 -16.10 -0.63 28.15
N SER A 90 -15.68 -0.20 26.97
CA SER A 90 -15.51 -1.07 25.80
C SER A 90 -14.09 -0.94 25.25
N LEU A 91 -13.58 -2.04 24.71
CA LEU A 91 -12.24 -2.11 24.12
C LEU A 91 -12.34 -2.30 22.61
N ILE A 92 -11.49 -1.58 21.87
CA ILE A 92 -11.22 -1.83 20.45
C ILE A 92 -9.74 -2.15 20.36
N LEU A 93 -9.42 -3.35 19.86
CA LEU A 93 -8.05 -3.80 19.67
C LEU A 93 -7.70 -3.73 18.18
N ILE A 94 -6.59 -3.09 17.85
CA ILE A 94 -6.05 -3.03 16.49
C ILE A 94 -4.69 -3.72 16.51
N SER A 95 -4.48 -4.64 15.58
CA SER A 95 -3.27 -5.46 15.49
C SER A 95 -2.91 -5.69 14.02
N GLN A 96 -1.62 -5.81 13.74
CA GLN A 96 -1.14 -6.31 12.45
C GLN A 96 -1.15 -7.84 12.37
N GLU A 97 -1.08 -8.52 13.51
CA GLU A 97 -1.07 -9.97 13.63
C GLU A 97 -2.40 -10.52 14.16
N GLN A 98 -2.67 -11.79 13.89
CA GLN A 98 -3.82 -12.49 14.47
C GLN A 98 -3.59 -12.70 15.97
N VAL A 99 -4.20 -11.85 16.79
CA VAL A 99 -4.02 -11.89 18.25
C VAL A 99 -4.97 -12.83 18.97
N LEU A 100 -6.07 -13.26 18.34
CA LEU A 100 -7.04 -14.16 19.00
C LEU A 100 -6.43 -15.47 19.48
N ASP A 101 -5.39 -15.98 18.79
CA ASP A 101 -4.75 -17.26 19.10
C ASP A 101 -3.86 -17.20 20.35
N VAL A 102 -3.49 -16.00 20.80
CA VAL A 102 -2.65 -15.77 21.99
C VAL A 102 -3.43 -15.29 23.21
N LEU A 103 -4.73 -15.02 23.06
CA LEU A 103 -5.59 -14.58 24.16
C LEU A 103 -6.16 -15.78 24.93
N GLU A 104 -6.30 -15.63 26.24
CA GLU A 104 -6.99 -16.60 27.07
C GLU A 104 -8.48 -16.69 26.70
N THR A 105 -9.06 -17.89 26.83
CA THR A 105 -10.48 -18.16 26.53
C THR A 105 -11.43 -17.22 27.27
N ALA A 106 -11.07 -16.78 28.48
CA ALA A 106 -11.88 -15.85 29.26
C ALA A 106 -11.93 -14.44 28.65
N VAL A 107 -10.81 -13.97 28.07
CA VAL A 107 -10.72 -12.69 27.36
C VAL A 107 -11.53 -12.77 26.07
N ILE A 108 -11.37 -13.84 25.30
CA ILE A 108 -12.10 -14.07 24.04
C ILE A 108 -13.61 -14.12 24.29
N SER A 109 -14.04 -14.84 25.33
CA SER A 109 -15.46 -14.96 25.70
C SER A 109 -16.09 -13.59 25.98
N ARG A 110 -15.38 -12.70 26.68
CA ARG A 110 -15.89 -11.37 27.03
C ARG A 110 -15.78 -10.35 25.89
N MET A 111 -14.78 -10.46 25.02
CA MET A 111 -14.70 -9.69 23.79
C MET A 111 -15.75 -10.12 22.76
N GLY A 112 -16.18 -11.38 22.81
CA GLY A 112 -17.03 -12.02 21.81
C GLY A 112 -16.21 -12.50 20.63
N ALA A 113 -16.14 -13.82 20.43
CA ALA A 113 -15.39 -14.42 19.32
C ALA A 113 -15.85 -13.94 17.93
N SER A 114 -17.10 -13.50 17.80
CA SER A 114 -17.66 -12.92 16.57
C SER A 114 -17.26 -11.47 16.31
N ASN A 115 -16.74 -10.75 17.30
CA ASN A 115 -16.41 -9.32 17.21
C ASN A 115 -15.00 -9.11 16.64
N HIS A 116 -14.71 -9.80 15.54
CA HIS A 116 -13.41 -9.78 14.87
C HIS A 116 -13.58 -9.37 13.41
N ILE A 117 -12.92 -8.28 13.02
CA ILE A 117 -12.96 -7.75 11.65
C ILE A 117 -11.56 -7.89 11.05
N LYS A 118 -11.41 -8.80 10.08
CA LYS A 118 -10.16 -8.96 9.33
C LYS A 118 -10.16 -8.01 8.13
N LEU A 119 -9.30 -7.00 8.18
CA LEU A 119 -9.06 -6.10 7.04
C LEU A 119 -8.11 -6.79 6.05
N GLN A 120 -8.56 -6.98 4.81
CA GLN A 120 -7.70 -7.49 3.74
C GLN A 120 -6.88 -6.35 3.13
N PRO A 121 -5.72 -6.64 2.53
CA PRO A 121 -5.01 -5.68 1.68
C PRO A 121 -5.94 -5.13 0.59
N TYR A 122 -5.74 -3.87 0.21
CA TYR A 122 -6.55 -3.24 -0.83
C TYR A 122 -6.28 -3.88 -2.20
N SER A 123 -7.32 -4.03 -3.02
CA SER A 123 -7.16 -4.30 -4.44
C SER A 123 -6.61 -3.07 -5.16
N VAL A 124 -6.15 -3.24 -6.40
CA VAL A 124 -5.68 -2.11 -7.23
C VAL A 124 -6.78 -1.06 -7.39
N GLU A 125 -8.05 -1.48 -7.57
CA GLU A 125 -9.20 -0.57 -7.66
C GLU A 125 -9.45 0.17 -6.34
N GLY A 126 -9.24 -0.49 -5.21
CA GLY A 126 -9.32 0.14 -3.89
C GLY A 126 -8.21 1.18 -3.68
N LEU A 127 -6.99 0.85 -4.08
CA LEU A 127 -5.85 1.78 -4.04
C LEU A 127 -6.04 2.97 -4.98
N GLU A 128 -6.57 2.73 -6.18
CA GLU A 128 -6.92 3.77 -7.15
C GLU A 128 -7.96 4.72 -6.58
N ALA A 129 -9.03 4.20 -5.99
CA ALA A 129 -10.05 5.05 -5.35
C ALA A 129 -9.48 5.89 -4.19
N ILE A 130 -8.57 5.31 -3.40
CA ILE A 130 -7.89 6.05 -2.31
C ILE A 130 -6.99 7.14 -2.89
N ALA A 131 -6.14 6.81 -3.86
CA ALA A 131 -5.22 7.76 -4.48
C ALA A 131 -5.99 8.89 -5.20
N LEU A 132 -7.08 8.55 -5.91
CA LEU A 132 -7.98 9.51 -6.55
C LEU A 132 -8.57 10.49 -5.54
N GLN A 133 -9.13 9.98 -4.45
CA GLN A 133 -9.68 10.83 -3.38
C GLN A 133 -8.60 11.78 -2.83
N ARG A 134 -7.35 11.33 -2.66
CA ARG A 134 -6.26 12.19 -2.19
C ARG A 134 -5.85 13.22 -3.24
N ALA A 135 -5.83 12.86 -4.51
CA ALA A 135 -5.54 13.76 -5.61
C ALA A 135 -6.59 14.88 -5.72
N GLU A 136 -7.88 14.54 -5.63
CA GLU A 136 -8.98 15.51 -5.69
C GLU A 136 -8.98 16.49 -4.51
N LEU A 137 -8.58 16.04 -3.32
CA LEU A 137 -8.55 16.89 -2.12
C LEU A 137 -7.27 17.71 -1.99
N GLY A 138 -6.15 17.20 -2.51
CA GLY A 138 -4.82 17.74 -2.25
C GLY A 138 -4.13 18.40 -3.45
N LEU A 139 -4.52 18.07 -4.68
CA LEU A 139 -3.84 18.52 -5.89
C LEU A 139 -4.67 19.53 -6.68
N VAL A 140 -3.97 20.37 -7.43
CA VAL A 140 -4.61 21.35 -8.32
C VAL A 140 -5.30 20.61 -9.48
N PRO A 141 -6.56 20.94 -9.81
CA PRO A 141 -7.24 20.32 -10.96
C PRO A 141 -6.45 20.51 -12.26
N GLY A 142 -6.32 19.43 -13.04
CA GLY A 142 -5.62 19.43 -14.32
C GLY A 142 -4.12 19.14 -14.24
N THR A 143 -3.55 18.92 -13.04
CA THR A 143 -2.14 18.51 -12.89
C THR A 143 -1.93 17.00 -12.87
N TRP A 144 -2.99 16.21 -12.98
CA TRP A 144 -2.96 14.76 -12.98
C TRP A 144 -4.07 14.20 -13.88
N THR A 145 -3.88 12.96 -14.34
CA THR A 145 -4.85 12.21 -15.15
C THR A 145 -5.31 10.95 -14.42
N PRO A 146 -6.51 10.42 -14.68
CA PRO A 146 -6.94 9.13 -14.12
C PRO A 146 -5.95 7.99 -14.40
N GLU A 147 -5.29 8.01 -15.56
CA GLU A 147 -4.28 7.03 -15.95
C GLU A 147 -3.04 7.06 -15.06
N ILE A 148 -2.58 8.26 -14.65
CA ILE A 148 -1.48 8.43 -13.69
C ILE A 148 -1.86 7.88 -12.31
N ILE A 149 -3.09 8.16 -11.84
CA ILE A 149 -3.59 7.63 -10.57
C ILE A 149 -3.67 6.09 -10.63
N ARG A 150 -4.14 5.54 -11.74
CA ARG A 150 -4.16 4.09 -11.96
C ARG A 150 -2.76 3.50 -11.93
N LEU A 151 -1.78 4.13 -12.58
CA LEU A 151 -0.40 3.67 -12.62
C LEU A 151 0.24 3.65 -11.21
N ILE A 152 -0.06 4.65 -10.37
CA ILE A 152 0.33 4.69 -8.96
C ILE A 152 -0.30 3.53 -8.18
N ALA A 153 -1.60 3.27 -8.38
CA ALA A 153 -2.31 2.18 -7.74
C ALA A 153 -1.77 0.81 -8.13
N GLU A 154 -1.48 0.59 -9.41
CA GLU A 154 -0.85 -0.63 -9.93
C GLU A 154 0.54 -0.83 -9.31
N LYS A 155 1.31 0.24 -9.16
CA LYS A 155 2.64 0.21 -8.51
C LYS A 155 2.57 -0.17 -7.03
N ALA A 156 1.55 0.30 -6.30
CA ALA A 156 1.31 -0.05 -4.90
C ALA A 156 0.66 -1.44 -4.72
N GLY A 157 0.02 -1.96 -5.77
CA GLY A 157 -0.79 -3.18 -5.78
C GLY A 157 -0.09 -4.45 -5.30
N LEU A 158 1.25 -4.53 -5.40
CA LEU A 158 2.03 -5.68 -4.90
C LEU A 158 1.81 -5.94 -3.40
N THR A 159 1.58 -4.89 -2.62
CA THR A 159 1.42 -4.97 -1.15
C THR A 159 -0.02 -4.78 -0.70
N GLY A 160 -0.85 -4.08 -1.50
CA GLY A 160 -2.17 -3.63 -1.07
C GLY A 160 -2.14 -2.58 0.05
N ASP A 161 -0.98 -1.95 0.32
CA ASP A 161 -0.83 -0.91 1.35
C ASP A 161 -1.24 0.46 0.81
N ALA A 162 -2.32 1.02 1.36
CA ALA A 162 -2.80 2.36 1.02
C ALA A 162 -1.78 3.46 1.36
N ARG A 163 -0.96 3.27 2.40
CA ARG A 163 0.11 4.23 2.75
C ARG A 163 1.09 4.35 1.60
N ARG A 164 1.48 3.22 1.01
CA ARG A 164 2.41 3.18 -0.13
C ARG A 164 1.84 3.89 -1.36
N ALA A 165 0.55 3.73 -1.65
CA ALA A 165 -0.09 4.46 -2.75
C ALA A 165 -0.06 5.99 -2.53
N ILE A 166 -0.33 6.45 -1.30
CA ILE A 166 -0.30 7.87 -0.94
C ILE A 166 1.14 8.42 -0.99
N GLU A 167 2.12 7.67 -0.48
CA GLU A 167 3.55 8.04 -0.54
C GLU A 167 4.04 8.16 -1.98
N LEU A 168 3.66 7.23 -2.86
CA LEU A 168 3.99 7.29 -4.28
C LEU A 168 3.35 8.49 -4.98
N LEU A 169 2.09 8.82 -4.66
CA LEU A 169 1.44 10.02 -5.17
C LEU A 169 2.17 11.28 -4.71
N ASN A 170 2.49 11.39 -3.41
CA ASN A 170 3.21 12.53 -2.86
C ASN A 170 4.59 12.69 -3.51
N ALA A 171 5.35 11.60 -3.64
CA ALA A 171 6.66 11.63 -4.27
C ALA A 171 6.60 12.02 -5.75
N ALA A 172 5.56 11.60 -6.49
CA ALA A 172 5.36 12.00 -7.87
C ALA A 172 5.06 13.50 -8.00
N VAL A 173 4.26 14.05 -7.08
CA VAL A 173 3.96 15.49 -7.03
C VAL A 173 5.23 16.29 -6.72
N GLU A 174 5.99 15.90 -5.70
CA GLU A 174 7.26 16.56 -5.34
C GLU A 174 8.25 16.58 -6.52
N ARG A 175 8.34 15.48 -7.29
CA ARG A 175 9.20 15.42 -8.49
C ARG A 175 8.67 16.29 -9.63
N CYS A 176 7.36 16.31 -9.85
CA CYS A 176 6.73 17.20 -10.82
C CYS A 176 7.04 18.66 -10.49
N GLU A 177 6.88 19.08 -9.23
CA GLU A 177 7.21 20.44 -8.78
C GLU A 177 8.69 20.78 -8.98
N PHE A 178 9.60 19.87 -8.58
CA PHE A 178 11.03 20.07 -8.78
C PHE A 178 11.41 20.22 -10.27
N ARG A 179 10.71 19.51 -11.17
CA ARG A 179 10.92 19.63 -12.63
C ARG A 179 10.37 20.94 -13.19
N GLN A 180 9.33 21.52 -12.59
CA GLN A 180 8.75 22.80 -13.03
C GLN A 180 9.67 24.00 -12.80
N ASP A 181 10.61 23.93 -11.84
CA ASP A 181 11.67 24.95 -11.70
C ASP A 181 12.50 25.10 -13.01
N GLY A 182 12.53 24.05 -13.84
CA GLY A 182 13.10 24.05 -15.19
C GLY A 182 12.18 24.54 -16.31
N HIS A 183 10.99 25.07 -16.00
CA HIS A 183 9.94 25.49 -16.96
C HIS A 183 9.36 24.35 -17.82
N ASN A 184 9.25 23.14 -17.26
CA ASN A 184 8.68 21.96 -17.94
C ASN A 184 7.21 21.70 -17.57
N GLU A 185 6.63 20.66 -18.18
CA GLU A 185 5.19 20.32 -18.15
C GLU A 185 4.53 20.49 -16.77
N PRO A 186 3.41 21.22 -16.66
CA PRO A 186 2.79 21.57 -15.38
C PRO A 186 1.94 20.45 -14.76
N TYR A 187 2.18 19.20 -15.16
CA TYR A 187 1.41 18.03 -14.78
C TYR A 187 2.32 16.82 -14.55
N ILE A 188 1.84 15.88 -13.74
CA ILE A 188 2.55 14.64 -13.40
C ILE A 188 2.67 13.78 -14.65
N ILE A 189 3.89 13.31 -14.93
CA ILE A 189 4.17 12.36 -16.01
C ILE A 189 4.62 11.00 -15.48
N VAL A 190 4.71 10.01 -16.39
CA VAL A 190 5.19 8.66 -16.07
C VAL A 190 6.55 8.71 -15.35
N GLU A 191 7.50 9.52 -15.84
CA GLU A 191 8.83 9.63 -15.22
C GLU A 191 8.76 10.03 -13.73
N ASP A 192 7.80 10.88 -13.33
CA ASP A 192 7.66 11.36 -11.95
C ASP A 192 7.22 10.22 -11.00
N ILE A 193 6.53 9.18 -11.48
CA ILE A 193 6.10 8.05 -10.64
C ILE A 193 7.28 7.12 -10.33
N HIS A 194 8.27 7.03 -11.21
CA HIS A 194 9.42 6.15 -11.05
C HIS A 194 10.50 6.81 -10.19
N GLU A 195 11.02 6.07 -9.21
CA GLU A 195 12.18 6.55 -8.45
C GLU A 195 13.35 6.74 -9.42
N PRO A 196 14.06 7.88 -9.36
CA PRO A 196 15.25 8.05 -10.16
C PRO A 196 16.25 6.94 -9.81
N SER A 197 16.77 6.30 -10.85
CA SER A 197 17.60 5.09 -10.83
C SER A 197 18.84 5.21 -9.92
N ASN A 198 19.22 6.45 -9.56
CA ASN A 198 20.35 6.79 -8.70
C ASN A 198 20.06 6.68 -7.18
N ALA A 199 18.79 6.74 -6.74
CA ALA A 199 18.44 6.63 -5.31
C ALA A 199 18.43 5.17 -4.83
N SER A 200 18.29 4.22 -5.76
CA SER A 200 18.10 2.80 -5.52
C SER A 200 19.16 1.97 -6.26
N ILE A 201 20.44 2.41 -6.23
CA ILE A 201 21.57 1.63 -6.79
C ILE A 201 21.64 0.22 -6.15
N ALA A 202 21.11 0.03 -4.94
CA ALA A 202 20.99 -1.27 -4.30
C ALA A 202 19.89 -2.19 -4.89
N THR A 203 18.90 -1.64 -5.61
CA THR A 203 17.72 -2.37 -6.13
C THR A 203 17.68 -2.42 -7.66
N SER A 204 18.30 -1.45 -8.35
CA SER A 204 18.39 -1.44 -9.82
C SER A 204 19.37 -2.47 -10.37
N GLY A 205 20.37 -2.87 -9.59
CA GLY A 205 21.30 -3.94 -9.97
C GLY A 205 20.63 -5.32 -10.12
N SER A 206 19.63 -5.64 -9.29
CA SER A 206 18.96 -6.95 -9.30
C SER A 206 17.73 -7.02 -10.21
N ASN A 207 17.06 -5.89 -10.49
CA ASN A 207 15.79 -5.92 -11.21
C ASN A 207 15.94 -5.88 -12.75
N LEU A 208 17.07 -5.39 -13.28
CA LEU A 208 17.36 -5.42 -14.73
C LEU A 208 17.88 -6.79 -15.20
N GLU A 209 18.28 -7.68 -14.29
CA GLU A 209 18.62 -9.07 -14.63
C GLU A 209 17.41 -9.83 -15.19
N ALA A 210 16.18 -9.41 -14.84
CA ALA A 210 14.93 -10.03 -15.30
C ALA A 210 14.78 -10.02 -16.84
N ILE A 211 15.51 -9.13 -17.53
CA ILE A 211 15.50 -9.04 -19.00
C ILE A 211 16.73 -9.65 -19.68
N ASP A 212 17.77 -10.03 -18.92
CA ASP A 212 19.02 -10.53 -19.50
C ASP A 212 18.84 -11.92 -20.15
N ASP A 213 17.92 -12.75 -19.62
CA ASP A 213 17.59 -14.09 -20.15
C ASP A 213 16.46 -14.09 -21.20
N LEU A 214 15.96 -12.92 -21.61
CA LEU A 214 14.91 -12.85 -22.62
C LEU A 214 15.46 -13.24 -23.99
N ASN A 215 14.70 -14.05 -24.73
CA ASN A 215 15.02 -14.30 -26.13
C ASN A 215 14.86 -13.02 -26.96
N THR A 216 15.55 -12.97 -28.09
CA THR A 216 15.62 -11.79 -28.96
C THR A 216 14.24 -11.23 -29.33
N HIS A 217 13.26 -12.08 -29.65
CA HIS A 217 11.91 -11.61 -29.99
C HIS A 217 11.14 -11.08 -28.79
N ALA A 218 11.29 -11.69 -27.62
CA ALA A 218 10.72 -11.15 -26.38
C ALA A 218 11.32 -9.77 -26.08
N MET A 219 12.62 -9.60 -26.24
CA MET A 219 13.27 -8.30 -26.08
C MET A 219 12.74 -7.24 -27.06
N LEU A 220 12.51 -7.60 -28.33
CA LEU A 220 11.94 -6.69 -29.34
C LEU A 220 10.49 -6.30 -29.01
N VAL A 221 9.65 -7.24 -28.53
CA VAL A 221 8.30 -6.93 -28.05
C VAL A 221 8.35 -5.99 -26.85
N LEU A 222 9.23 -6.27 -25.88
CA LEU A 222 9.37 -5.42 -24.70
C LEU A 222 9.90 -4.02 -25.05
N LEU A 223 10.82 -3.93 -26.02
CA LEU A 223 11.31 -2.64 -26.53
C LEU A 223 10.20 -1.83 -27.18
N ALA A 224 9.35 -2.47 -28.00
CA ALA A 224 8.17 -1.84 -28.58
C ALA A 224 7.24 -1.28 -27.48
N MET A 225 7.03 -2.04 -26.41
CA MET A 225 6.26 -1.57 -25.26
C MET A 225 6.93 -0.37 -24.58
N CYS A 226 8.23 -0.44 -24.31
CA CYS A 226 8.96 0.63 -23.63
C CYS A 226 8.90 1.96 -24.40
N ARG A 227 9.05 1.92 -25.73
CA ARG A 227 9.01 3.11 -26.59
C ARG A 227 7.66 3.84 -26.50
N ARG A 228 6.55 3.11 -26.40
CA ARG A 228 5.22 3.70 -26.24
C ARG A 228 4.94 4.14 -24.82
N LEU A 229 5.30 3.33 -23.81
CA LEU A 229 5.06 3.68 -22.39
C LEU A 229 5.95 4.80 -21.88
N THR A 230 6.99 5.18 -22.63
CA THR A 230 7.78 6.37 -22.31
C THR A 230 6.92 7.64 -22.34
N ASN A 231 5.91 7.70 -23.22
CA ASN A 231 5.07 8.88 -23.42
C ASN A 231 3.59 8.64 -23.11
N GLN A 232 3.23 7.43 -22.69
CA GLN A 232 1.84 7.04 -22.40
C GLN A 232 1.81 6.11 -21.19
N GLU A 233 0.79 6.21 -20.37
CA GLU A 233 0.65 5.43 -19.15
C GLU A 233 0.25 3.98 -19.43
N THR A 234 -0.51 3.77 -20.52
CA THR A 234 -0.99 2.45 -20.93
C THR A 234 -0.98 2.28 -22.45
N MET A 235 -1.03 1.03 -22.92
CA MET A 235 -1.29 0.69 -24.33
C MET A 235 -2.14 -0.56 -24.46
N THR A 236 -2.72 -0.81 -25.64
CA THR A 236 -3.47 -2.04 -25.91
C THR A 236 -2.58 -3.14 -26.48
N THR A 237 -3.04 -4.39 -26.43
CA THR A 237 -2.35 -5.51 -27.11
C THR A 237 -2.22 -5.30 -28.62
N GLY A 238 -3.18 -4.61 -29.26
CA GLY A 238 -3.08 -4.26 -30.68
C GLY A 238 -1.96 -3.26 -30.95
N ASP A 239 -1.76 -2.27 -30.07
CA ASP A 239 -0.66 -1.31 -30.17
C ASP A 239 0.70 -2.01 -30.04
N VAL A 240 0.80 -3.00 -29.13
CA VAL A 240 2.01 -3.81 -28.97
C VAL A 240 2.37 -4.49 -30.28
N GLU A 241 1.42 -5.14 -30.95
CA GLU A 241 1.69 -5.87 -32.18
C GLU A 241 2.11 -4.95 -33.33
N GLN A 242 1.43 -3.80 -33.47
CA GLN A 242 1.78 -2.81 -34.49
C GLN A 242 3.19 -2.26 -34.28
N LEU A 243 3.52 -1.86 -33.04
CA LEU A 243 4.85 -1.33 -32.72
C LEU A 243 5.93 -2.40 -32.79
N TYR A 244 5.62 -3.63 -32.40
CA TYR A 244 6.53 -4.75 -32.54
C TYR A 244 6.86 -5.05 -34.00
N ALA A 245 5.90 -4.92 -34.92
CA ALA A 245 6.16 -5.05 -36.36
C ALA A 245 7.18 -4.00 -36.84
N VAL A 246 7.01 -2.74 -36.44
CA VAL A 246 7.95 -1.64 -36.77
C VAL A 246 9.34 -1.91 -36.19
N VAL A 247 9.42 -2.35 -34.92
CA VAL A 247 10.69 -2.71 -34.28
C VAL A 247 11.34 -3.91 -34.99
N CYS A 248 10.57 -4.89 -35.43
CA CYS A 248 11.08 -6.01 -36.22
C CYS A 248 11.68 -5.56 -37.57
N GLU A 249 11.06 -4.61 -38.26
CA GLU A 249 11.59 -4.01 -39.49
C GLU A 249 12.91 -3.26 -39.26
N GLU A 250 13.02 -2.49 -38.17
CA GLU A 250 14.24 -1.76 -37.79
C GLU A 250 15.44 -2.69 -37.57
N TYR A 251 15.20 -3.87 -37.00
CA TYR A 251 16.23 -4.87 -36.70
C TYR A 251 16.39 -5.93 -37.80
N ASP A 252 15.71 -5.78 -38.95
CA ASP A 252 15.73 -6.71 -40.09
C ASP A 252 15.37 -8.17 -39.70
N VAL A 253 14.36 -8.33 -38.85
CA VAL A 253 13.88 -9.65 -38.40
C VAL A 253 12.40 -9.82 -38.72
N LYS A 254 12.01 -11.01 -39.18
CA LYS A 254 10.61 -11.35 -39.41
C LYS A 254 9.81 -11.45 -38.11
N MET A 255 8.68 -10.76 -38.06
CA MET A 255 7.74 -10.78 -36.94
C MET A 255 7.27 -12.21 -36.61
N LYS A 256 7.06 -12.48 -35.32
CA LYS A 256 6.41 -13.72 -34.83
C LYS A 256 4.89 -13.58 -34.85
N SER A 257 4.19 -14.72 -34.83
CA SER A 257 2.72 -14.73 -34.84
C SER A 257 2.12 -14.14 -33.56
N HIS A 258 0.87 -13.67 -33.64
CA HIS A 258 0.07 -13.15 -32.52
C HIS A 258 0.14 -14.07 -31.27
N THR A 259 -0.02 -15.39 -31.45
CA THR A 259 0.03 -16.36 -30.34
C THR A 259 1.38 -16.38 -29.63
N THR A 260 2.49 -16.17 -30.36
CA THR A 260 3.82 -16.09 -29.77
C THR A 260 4.02 -14.77 -29.02
N VAL A 261 3.56 -13.65 -29.57
CA VAL A 261 3.58 -12.34 -28.89
C VAL A 261 2.80 -12.41 -27.58
N TRP A 262 1.61 -13.02 -27.61
CA TRP A 262 0.80 -13.23 -26.41
C TRP A 262 1.52 -14.03 -25.31
N LYS A 263 2.31 -15.05 -25.68
CA LYS A 263 3.14 -15.79 -24.71
C LYS A 263 4.19 -14.90 -24.06
N TYR A 264 4.83 -14.01 -24.82
CA TYR A 264 5.80 -13.06 -24.27
C TYR A 264 5.13 -12.07 -23.31
N LEU A 265 3.96 -11.53 -23.67
CA LEU A 265 3.19 -10.65 -22.78
C LEU A 265 2.86 -11.34 -21.44
N LYS A 266 2.52 -12.62 -21.46
CA LYS A 266 2.28 -13.41 -20.24
C LYS A 266 3.55 -13.70 -19.44
N ASP A 267 4.68 -13.91 -20.10
CA ASP A 267 5.98 -14.01 -19.44
C ASP A 267 6.35 -12.68 -18.75
N PHE A 268 6.13 -11.53 -19.41
CA PHE A 268 6.39 -10.21 -18.82
C PHE A 268 5.53 -9.93 -17.60
N GLU A 269 4.25 -10.32 -17.63
CA GLU A 269 3.35 -10.23 -16.48
C GLU A 269 3.83 -11.10 -15.31
N THR A 270 4.27 -12.33 -15.60
CA THR A 270 4.81 -13.26 -14.59
C THR A 270 6.10 -12.72 -13.96
N ARG A 271 6.95 -12.06 -14.76
CA ARG A 271 8.17 -11.39 -14.33
C ARG A 271 7.94 -10.01 -13.69
N GLN A 272 6.68 -9.57 -13.58
CA GLN A 272 6.31 -8.24 -13.07
C GLN A 272 6.92 -7.07 -13.85
N LEU A 273 7.32 -7.30 -15.11
CA LEU A 273 7.78 -6.25 -16.02
C LEU A 273 6.60 -5.38 -16.48
N THR A 274 5.41 -5.99 -16.60
CA THR A 274 4.20 -5.30 -17.06
C THR A 274 2.99 -5.75 -16.24
N VAL A 275 2.01 -4.88 -16.09
CA VAL A 275 0.70 -5.21 -15.50
C VAL A 275 -0.35 -5.20 -16.61
N SER A 276 -1.28 -6.15 -16.59
CA SER A 276 -2.39 -6.22 -17.54
C SER A 276 -3.74 -5.98 -16.86
N ARG A 277 -4.60 -5.19 -17.51
CA ARG A 277 -6.00 -5.02 -17.10
C ARG A 277 -6.92 -5.24 -18.29
N VAL A 278 -7.99 -5.98 -18.08
CA VAL A 278 -9.00 -6.19 -19.12
C VAL A 278 -10.11 -5.19 -18.92
N ALA A 279 -10.30 -4.31 -19.90
CA ALA A 279 -11.41 -3.37 -19.94
C ALA A 279 -12.45 -3.84 -20.96
N THR A 280 -13.73 -3.71 -20.60
CA THR A 280 -14.83 -3.88 -21.55
C THR A 280 -14.96 -2.60 -22.36
N ILE A 281 -14.96 -2.71 -23.69
CA ILE A 281 -15.23 -1.54 -24.53
C ILE A 281 -16.69 -1.12 -24.29
N GLY A 282 -16.91 0.15 -23.93
CA GLY A 282 -18.25 0.69 -23.70
C GLY A 282 -19.18 0.43 -24.89
N GLY A 283 -20.25 -0.34 -24.68
CA GLY A 283 -21.29 -0.60 -25.67
C GLY A 283 -21.09 -1.80 -26.61
N GLY A 284 -20.06 -2.63 -26.43
CA GLY A 284 -19.79 -3.79 -27.32
C GLY A 284 -19.43 -5.11 -26.61
N ARG A 285 -19.36 -6.20 -27.39
CA ARG A 285 -18.89 -7.54 -26.95
C ARG A 285 -17.36 -7.71 -26.93
N GLY A 286 -16.61 -6.62 -27.15
CA GLY A 286 -15.15 -6.64 -27.21
C GLY A 286 -14.50 -6.43 -25.84
N ARG A 287 -13.53 -7.29 -25.51
CA ARG A 287 -12.63 -7.13 -24.37
C ARG A 287 -11.28 -6.66 -24.90
N THR A 288 -10.76 -5.55 -24.37
CA THR A 288 -9.43 -5.05 -24.70
C THR A 288 -8.54 -5.15 -23.48
N THR A 289 -7.34 -5.69 -23.67
CA THR A 289 -6.33 -5.74 -22.62
C THR A 289 -5.45 -4.51 -22.73
N HIS A 290 -5.43 -3.71 -21.68
CA HIS A 290 -4.49 -2.62 -21.50
C HIS A 290 -3.28 -3.12 -20.71
N LEU A 291 -2.10 -2.63 -21.08
CA LEU A 291 -0.80 -2.99 -20.52
C LEU A 291 -0.10 -1.72 -20.04
N SER A 292 0.52 -1.80 -18.87
CA SER A 292 1.28 -0.72 -18.23
C SER A 292 2.60 -1.25 -17.65
N MET A 293 3.48 -0.33 -17.24
CA MET A 293 4.79 -0.65 -16.65
C MET A 293 5.01 0.14 -15.36
N PRO A 294 4.30 -0.20 -14.26
CA PRO A 294 4.33 0.57 -13.01
C PRO A 294 5.66 0.45 -12.24
N HIS A 295 6.38 -0.66 -12.42
CA HIS A 295 7.54 -0.99 -11.58
C HIS A 295 8.88 -0.54 -12.16
N PHE A 296 8.94 -0.29 -13.47
CA PHE A 296 10.17 0.03 -14.19
C PHE A 296 9.99 1.30 -14.99
N LEU A 297 11.02 2.16 -15.03
CA LEU A 297 10.98 3.31 -15.92
C LEU A 297 11.17 2.81 -17.37
N PRO A 298 10.20 3.01 -18.29
CA PRO A 298 10.28 2.46 -19.65
C PRO A 298 11.53 2.86 -20.41
N LYS A 299 12.01 4.10 -20.21
CA LYS A 299 13.21 4.66 -20.83
C LYS A 299 14.50 3.94 -20.43
N ASP A 300 14.63 3.58 -19.16
CA ASP A 300 15.79 2.83 -18.65
C ASP A 300 15.81 1.41 -19.24
N LEU A 301 14.63 0.78 -19.27
CA LEU A 301 14.49 -0.57 -19.80
C LEU A 301 14.75 -0.60 -21.32
N ALA A 302 14.23 0.37 -22.07
CA ALA A 302 14.53 0.54 -23.50
C ALA A 302 16.03 0.66 -23.75
N SER A 303 16.71 1.53 -23.01
CA SER A 303 18.16 1.76 -23.16
C SER A 303 18.98 0.48 -22.93
N ARG A 304 18.60 -0.33 -21.93
CA ARG A 304 19.24 -1.63 -21.65
C ARG A 304 18.94 -2.66 -22.74
N LEU A 305 17.70 -2.75 -23.20
CA LEU A 305 17.30 -3.67 -24.27
C LEU A 305 18.03 -3.38 -25.57
N GLU A 306 18.16 -2.11 -25.96
CA GLU A 306 18.89 -1.72 -27.16
C GLU A 306 20.39 -2.09 -27.07
N MET A 307 20.99 -1.95 -25.89
CA MET A 307 22.38 -2.39 -25.65
C MET A 307 22.55 -3.91 -25.81
N LEU A 308 21.62 -4.70 -25.27
CA LEU A 308 21.66 -6.16 -25.34
C LEU A 308 21.37 -6.66 -26.77
N LEU A 309 20.40 -6.07 -27.47
CA LEU A 309 20.08 -6.41 -28.86
C LEU A 309 21.27 -6.11 -29.80
N LYS A 310 21.98 -4.99 -29.60
CA LYS A 310 23.21 -4.68 -30.35
C LYS A 310 24.31 -5.73 -30.19
N LYS A 311 24.35 -6.46 -29.07
CA LYS A 311 25.29 -7.57 -28.87
C LYS A 311 24.85 -8.86 -29.57
N GLN A 312 23.56 -9.08 -29.76
CA GLN A 312 23.01 -10.29 -30.39
C GLN A 312 22.95 -10.21 -31.92
N PHE A 313 22.82 -9.01 -32.48
CA PHE A 313 22.78 -8.77 -33.94
C PHE A 313 24.11 -8.30 -34.54
N ARG A 314 25.20 -8.34 -33.77
CA ARG A 314 26.58 -8.20 -34.27
C ARG A 314 27.18 -9.58 -34.52
#